data_AF-A0A1H0GMY9-F1
#
_entry.id   AF-A0A1H0GMY9-F1
#
_cell.length_a   1.000
_cell.length_b   1.000
_cell.length_c   1.000
_cell.angle_alpha   90.00
_cell.angle_beta   90.00
_cell.angle_gamma   90.00
#
_symmetry.space_group_name_H-M   'P 1'
#
loop_
_entity.id
_entity.type
_entity.pdbx_description
1 polymer ?
#
loop_
_entity_poly.entity_id
_entity_poly.type
_entity_poly.pdbx_seq_one_letter_code
_entity_poly.pdbx_strand_id
1 'polypeptide(L)'
;MKLFLKLFTTAFLSALLFGVCFGIFIVIENYYEINAFDNFVGGFTMGSLFSFPFYFTVGILFSYLNIWITNKVSPKKSYIFGLLMYSLLGLIVGVVLFPPGIFYIRDMLYFLGLGVLATNIFYHVLCLVNVLAKRKNFIKR
;
A
#
# COMPACT_ATOMS: atom_id res chain seq x y z
N MET A 1 -8.63 3.04 -20.38
CA MET A 1 -7.30 2.75 -19.82
C MET A 1 -7.18 1.24 -19.63
N LYS A 2 -6.16 0.60 -20.21
CA LYS A 2 -5.92 -0.84 -20.03
C LYS A 2 -5.76 -1.14 -18.52
N LEU A 3 -6.25 -2.29 -18.05
CA LEU A 3 -6.22 -2.67 -16.63
C LEU A 3 -4.80 -2.59 -16.06
N PHE A 4 -3.82 -3.12 -16.79
CA PHE A 4 -2.41 -3.05 -16.41
C PHE A 4 -1.94 -1.62 -16.16
N LEU A 5 -2.30 -0.66 -17.02
CA LEU A 5 -1.90 0.75 -16.84
C LEU A 5 -2.52 1.36 -15.58
N LYS A 6 -3.74 0.95 -15.20
CA LYS A 6 -4.32 1.35 -13.91
C LYS A 6 -3.52 0.83 -12.74
N LEU A 7 -3.19 -0.46 -12.76
CA LEU A 7 -2.44 -1.11 -11.69
C LEU A 7 -1.01 -0.55 -11.58
N PHE A 8 -0.37 -0.25 -12.73
CA PHE A 8 0.91 0.43 -12.80
C PHE A 8 0.85 1.82 -12.14
N THR A 9 -0.13 2.66 -12.54
CA THR A 9 -0.31 4.00 -11.95
C THR A 9 -0.61 3.91 -10.46
N THR A 10 -1.43 2.94 -10.04
CA THR A 10 -1.69 2.67 -8.62
C THR A 10 -0.41 2.33 -7.89
N ALA A 11 0.37 1.36 -8.36
CA ALA A 11 1.63 0.96 -7.72
C ALA A 11 2.59 2.14 -7.55
N PHE A 12 2.76 2.94 -8.61
CA PHE A 12 3.61 4.12 -8.59
C PHE A 12 3.16 5.15 -7.55
N LEU A 13 1.87 5.54 -7.57
CA LEU A 13 1.33 6.53 -6.64
C LEU A 13 1.33 6.03 -5.19
N SER A 14 1.03 4.75 -4.98
CA SER A 14 1.07 4.12 -3.67
C SER A 14 2.47 4.09 -3.08
N ALA A 15 3.50 3.86 -3.89
CA ALA A 15 4.89 3.90 -3.43
C ALA A 15 5.26 5.29 -2.91
N LEU A 16 4.90 6.34 -3.67
CA LEU A 16 5.15 7.72 -3.25
C LEU A 16 4.39 8.08 -1.97
N LEU A 17 3.09 7.72 -1.88
CA LEU A 17 2.29 8.00 -0.68
C LEU A 17 2.79 7.25 0.55
N PHE A 18 3.18 5.99 0.38
CA PHE A 18 3.78 5.22 1.46
C PHE A 18 5.12 5.82 1.88
N GLY A 19 5.95 6.26 0.93
CA GLY A 19 7.17 7.02 1.19
C GLY A 19 6.88 8.26 2.04
N VAL A 20 5.88 9.07 1.69
CA VAL A 20 5.49 10.25 2.49
C VAL A 20 5.10 9.85 3.91
N CYS A 21 4.25 8.83 4.07
CA CYS A 21 3.88 8.32 5.39
C CYS A 21 5.11 7.87 6.18
N PHE A 22 6.03 7.12 5.56
CA PHE A 22 7.24 6.62 6.21
C PHE A 22 8.19 7.76 6.58
N GLY A 23 8.35 8.77 5.71
CA GLY A 23 9.11 9.99 6.01
C GLY A 23 8.56 10.72 7.24
N ILE A 24 7.23 10.88 7.33
CA ILE A 24 6.58 11.46 8.52
C ILE A 24 6.86 10.61 9.77
N PHE A 25 6.78 9.28 9.67
CA PHE A 25 7.11 8.39 10.79
C PHE A 25 8.55 8.59 11.28
N ILE A 26 9.52 8.66 10.37
CA ILE A 26 10.93 8.88 10.72
C ILE A 26 11.14 10.24 11.39
N VAL A 27 10.45 11.30 10.94
CA VAL A 27 10.50 12.62 11.61
C VAL A 27 9.95 12.55 13.03
N ILE A 28 8.82 11.84 13.23
CA ILE A 28 8.21 11.67 14.55
C ILE A 28 9.13 10.87 15.47
N GLU A 29 9.78 9.83 14.96
CA GLU A 29 10.70 8.99 15.73
C GLU A 29 11.95 9.77 16.16
N ASN A 30 12.42 10.69 15.33
CA ASN A 30 13.61 11.51 15.56
C ASN A 30 13.26 12.97 15.93
N TYR A 31 12.14 13.20 16.63
CA TYR A 31 11.61 14.55 16.85
C TYR A 31 12.53 15.50 17.66
N TYR A 32 13.54 14.97 18.33
CA TYR A 32 14.54 15.75 19.07
C TYR A 32 15.68 16.26 18.18
N GLU A 33 15.79 15.79 16.93
CA GLU A 33 16.83 16.20 16.00
C GLU A 33 16.43 17.46 15.23
N ILE A 34 17.40 18.37 15.03
CA ILE A 34 17.18 19.66 14.34
C ILE A 34 16.95 19.46 12.82
N ASN A 35 17.37 18.32 12.26
CA ASN A 35 17.35 18.04 10.82
C ASN A 35 16.06 17.34 10.35
N ALA A 36 14.90 17.85 10.76
CA ALA A 36 13.59 17.26 10.42
C ALA A 36 13.38 17.09 8.89
N PHE A 37 13.90 18.00 8.07
CA PHE A 37 13.79 17.89 6.61
C PHE A 37 14.63 16.74 6.04
N ASP A 38 15.88 16.57 6.49
CA ASP A 38 16.74 15.48 6.03
C ASP A 38 16.17 14.11 6.47
N ASN A 39 15.64 14.05 7.69
CA ASN A 39 14.94 12.87 8.21
C ASN A 39 13.69 12.53 7.37
N PHE A 40 12.91 13.54 6.98
CA PHE A 40 11.78 13.35 6.07
C PHE A 40 12.22 12.84 4.70
N VAL A 41 13.25 13.44 4.09
CA VAL A 41 13.74 13.06 2.76
C VAL A 41 14.35 11.65 2.78
N GLY A 42 15.12 11.32 3.81
CA GLY A 42 15.69 10.00 4.02
C GLY A 42 14.61 8.93 4.19
N GLY A 43 13.64 9.18 5.07
CA GLY A 43 12.50 8.29 5.27
C GLY A 43 11.61 8.16 4.02
N PHE A 44 11.35 9.26 3.32
CA PHE A 44 10.61 9.23 2.04
C PHE A 44 11.31 8.36 1.01
N THR A 45 12.62 8.55 0.85
CA THR A 45 13.44 7.81 -0.13
C THR A 45 13.45 6.33 0.22
N MET A 46 13.73 5.98 1.47
CA MET A 46 13.73 4.60 1.95
C MET A 46 12.35 3.95 1.78
N GLY A 47 11.29 4.58 2.31
CA GLY A 47 9.93 4.04 2.23
C GLY A 47 9.46 3.85 0.79
N SER A 48 9.77 4.80 -0.10
CA SER A 48 9.48 4.67 -1.53
C SER A 48 10.27 3.52 -2.15
N LEU A 49 11.60 3.49 -1.99
CA LEU A 49 12.47 2.48 -2.61
C LEU A 49 12.10 1.05 -2.19
N PHE A 50 11.76 0.83 -0.91
CA PHE A 50 11.36 -0.50 -0.43
C PHE A 50 9.94 -0.88 -0.87
N SER A 51 9.00 0.07 -0.90
CA SER A 51 7.62 -0.22 -1.28
C SER A 51 7.40 -0.33 -2.78
N PHE A 52 8.21 0.33 -3.61
CA PHE A 52 8.16 0.26 -5.07
C PHE A 52 8.15 -1.19 -5.61
N PRO A 53 9.20 -2.01 -5.41
CA PRO A 53 9.26 -3.36 -5.95
C PRO A 53 8.12 -4.22 -5.40
N PHE A 54 7.73 -4.02 -4.15
CA PHE A 54 6.63 -4.74 -3.52
C PHE A 54 5.28 -4.43 -4.19
N TYR A 55 4.93 -3.14 -4.39
CA TYR A 55 3.67 -2.78 -5.04
C TYR A 55 3.61 -3.20 -6.51
N PHE A 56 4.73 -3.12 -7.23
CA PHE A 56 4.80 -3.55 -8.62
C PHE A 56 4.65 -5.05 -8.80
N THR A 57 5.17 -5.84 -7.86
CA THR A 57 5.10 -7.30 -7.93
C THR A 57 3.85 -7.81 -7.21
N VAL A 58 3.86 -7.77 -5.88
CA VAL A 58 2.81 -8.31 -5.01
C VAL A 58 1.51 -7.54 -5.18
N GLY A 59 1.55 -6.20 -5.19
CA GLY A 59 0.34 -5.37 -5.31
C GLY A 59 -0.43 -5.61 -6.61
N ILE A 60 0.28 -5.63 -7.75
CA ILE A 60 -0.33 -5.91 -9.07
C ILE A 60 -0.86 -7.35 -9.14
N LEU A 61 -0.07 -8.35 -8.76
CA LEU A 61 -0.49 -9.75 -8.79
C LEU A 61 -1.72 -9.99 -7.91
N PHE A 62 -1.70 -9.46 -6.68
CA PHE A 62 -2.81 -9.59 -5.76
C PHE A 62 -4.06 -8.84 -6.24
N SER A 63 -3.90 -7.73 -6.97
CA SER A 63 -5.04 -7.05 -7.59
C SER A 63 -5.79 -7.94 -8.56
N TYR A 64 -5.08 -8.69 -9.40
CA TYR A 64 -5.69 -9.66 -10.32
C TYR A 64 -6.42 -10.77 -9.56
N LEU A 65 -5.79 -11.32 -8.51
CA LEU A 65 -6.40 -12.32 -7.65
C LEU A 65 -7.67 -11.77 -6.98
N ASN A 66 -7.62 -10.58 -6.40
CA ASN A 66 -8.75 -9.96 -5.73
C ASN A 66 -9.90 -9.67 -6.69
N ILE A 67 -9.63 -9.23 -7.93
CA ILE A 67 -10.66 -9.07 -8.97
C ILE A 67 -11.33 -10.41 -9.26
N TRP A 68 -10.54 -11.48 -9.43
CA TRP A 68 -11.06 -12.81 -9.69
C TRP A 68 -11.93 -13.34 -8.55
N ILE A 69 -11.47 -13.22 -7.30
CA ILE A 69 -12.23 -13.62 -6.10
C ILE A 69 -13.51 -12.79 -6.00
N THR A 70 -13.42 -11.47 -6.15
CA THR A 70 -14.58 -10.57 -6.06
C THR A 70 -15.64 -10.92 -7.10
N ASN A 71 -15.25 -11.27 -8.33
CA ASN A 71 -16.18 -11.70 -9.37
C ASN A 71 -16.85 -13.04 -9.02
N LYS A 72 -16.11 -13.98 -8.42
CA LYS A 72 -16.67 -15.28 -7.99
C LYS A 72 -17.63 -15.16 -6.81
N VAL A 73 -17.25 -14.39 -5.79
CA VAL A 73 -18.02 -14.27 -4.54
C VAL A 73 -19.17 -13.28 -4.68
N SER A 74 -19.05 -12.29 -5.58
CA SER A 74 -20.03 -11.21 -5.77
C SER A 74 -20.49 -10.55 -4.45
N PRO A 75 -19.56 -10.04 -3.63
CA PRO A 75 -19.87 -9.53 -2.30
C PRO A 75 -20.80 -8.31 -2.36
N LYS A 76 -21.84 -8.29 -1.49
CA LYS A 76 -22.79 -7.17 -1.37
C LYS A 76 -22.13 -5.83 -1.10
N LYS A 77 -21.00 -5.83 -0.36
CA LYS A 77 -20.17 -4.65 -0.07
C LYS A 77 -18.75 -4.85 -0.61
N SER A 78 -18.58 -4.75 -1.93
CA SER A 78 -17.30 -4.97 -2.62
C SER A 78 -16.15 -4.10 -2.10
N TYR A 79 -16.44 -2.89 -1.62
CA TYR A 79 -15.44 -2.02 -0.99
C TYR A 79 -14.87 -2.65 0.30
N ILE A 80 -15.74 -3.02 1.23
CA ILE A 80 -15.33 -3.61 2.51
C ILE A 80 -14.63 -4.95 2.29
N PHE A 81 -15.14 -5.75 1.35
CA PHE A 81 -14.50 -7.02 0.98
C PHE A 81 -13.07 -6.82 0.48
N GLY A 82 -12.86 -5.87 -0.44
CA GLY A 82 -11.53 -5.51 -0.91
C GLY A 82 -10.63 -5.01 0.21
N LEU A 83 -11.12 -4.14 1.08
CA LEU A 83 -10.36 -3.64 2.23
C LEU A 83 -9.89 -4.78 3.15
N LEU A 84 -10.76 -5.76 3.43
CA LEU A 84 -10.40 -6.93 4.24
C LEU A 84 -9.38 -7.83 3.54
N MET A 85 -9.53 -8.06 2.23
CA MET A 85 -8.57 -8.84 1.44
C MET A 85 -7.17 -8.19 1.46
N TYR A 86 -7.08 -6.88 1.26
CA TYR A 86 -5.80 -6.16 1.30
C TYR A 86 -5.24 -6.07 2.72
N SER A 87 -6.08 -5.93 3.74
CA SER A 87 -5.63 -5.99 5.14
C SER A 87 -5.07 -7.37 5.48
N LEU A 88 -5.71 -8.45 5.03
CA LEU A 88 -5.21 -9.81 5.19
C LEU A 88 -3.86 -10.02 4.48
N LEU A 89 -3.73 -9.51 3.24
CA LEU A 89 -2.44 -9.51 2.55
C LEU A 89 -1.38 -8.76 3.37
N GLY A 90 -1.73 -7.61 3.95
CA GLY A 90 -0.81 -6.81 4.76
C GLY A 90 -0.32 -7.56 5.99
N LEU A 91 -1.19 -8.33 6.65
CA LEU A 91 -0.80 -9.21 7.75
C LEU A 91 0.18 -10.29 7.28
N ILE A 92 -0.12 -10.97 6.16
CA ILE A 92 0.77 -12.01 5.60
C ILE A 92 2.15 -11.42 5.30
N VAL A 93 2.19 -10.26 4.65
CA VAL A 93 3.42 -9.58 4.27
C VAL A 93 4.20 -9.13 5.50
N GLY A 94 3.52 -8.58 6.51
CA GLY A 94 4.14 -8.20 7.78
C GLY A 94 4.78 -9.38 8.52
N VAL A 95 4.20 -10.58 8.44
CA VAL A 95 4.81 -11.81 8.98
C VAL A 95 6.00 -12.28 8.13
N VAL A 96 5.89 -12.26 6.80
CA VAL A 96 6.95 -12.74 5.91
C VAL A 96 8.20 -11.85 5.94
N LEU A 97 8.02 -10.55 6.12
CA LEU A 97 9.12 -9.59 6.23
C LEU A 97 9.75 -9.55 7.62
N PHE A 98 9.27 -10.38 8.55
CA PHE A 98 9.77 -10.43 9.91
C PHE A 98 11.17 -11.08 9.96
N PRO A 99 12.20 -10.38 10.48
CA PRO A 99 13.55 -10.95 10.55
C PRO A 99 13.60 -12.14 11.52
N PRO A 100 14.23 -13.27 11.13
CA PRO A 100 14.43 -14.38 12.05
C PRO A 100 15.33 -13.95 13.22
N GLY A 101 14.87 -14.12 14.45
CA GLY A 101 15.63 -13.81 15.67
C GLY A 101 15.12 -12.63 16.50
N ILE A 102 14.14 -11.86 15.99
CA ILE A 102 13.45 -10.83 16.77
C ILE A 102 12.23 -11.49 17.44
N PHE A 103 12.20 -11.56 18.77
CA PHE A 103 11.11 -12.26 19.50
C PHE A 103 10.20 -11.31 20.29
N TYR A 104 10.36 -10.00 20.12
CA TYR A 104 9.55 -9.04 20.85
C TYR A 104 8.21 -8.81 20.14
N ILE A 105 7.13 -9.02 20.88
CA ILE A 105 5.75 -8.81 20.44
C ILE A 105 5.55 -7.41 19.84
N ARG A 106 6.25 -6.39 20.39
CA ARG A 106 6.17 -5.01 19.92
C ARG A 106 6.64 -4.85 18.46
N ASP A 107 7.74 -5.49 18.10
CA ASP A 107 8.29 -5.41 16.75
C ASP A 107 7.40 -6.16 15.76
N MET A 108 6.85 -7.30 16.19
CA MET A 108 5.89 -8.05 15.38
C MET A 108 4.63 -7.22 15.08
N LEU A 109 4.07 -6.56 16.10
CA LEU A 109 2.92 -5.66 15.91
C LEU A 109 3.27 -4.46 15.01
N TYR A 110 4.49 -3.93 15.11
CA TYR A 110 4.96 -2.86 14.26
C TYR A 110 5.02 -3.28 12.77
N PHE A 111 5.64 -4.41 12.45
CA PHE A 111 5.72 -4.91 11.06
C PHE A 111 4.35 -5.30 10.50
N LEU A 112 3.47 -5.90 11.32
CA LEU A 112 2.08 -6.18 10.92
C LEU A 112 1.33 -4.89 10.61
N GLY A 113 1.45 -3.86 11.46
CA GLY A 113 0.85 -2.56 11.25
C GLY A 113 1.33 -1.89 9.98
N LEU A 114 2.65 -1.91 9.73
CA LEU A 114 3.24 -1.39 8.49
C LEU A 114 2.76 -2.13 7.26
N GLY A 115 2.69 -3.47 7.31
CA GLY A 115 2.19 -4.29 6.20
C GLY A 115 0.74 -3.96 5.85
N VAL A 116 -0.14 -3.88 6.85
CA VAL A 116 -1.55 -3.50 6.67
C VAL A 116 -1.70 -2.08 6.15
N LEU A 117 -0.91 -1.13 6.68
CA LEU A 117 -0.90 0.24 6.20
C LEU A 117 -0.51 0.32 4.72
N ALA A 118 0.57 -0.36 4.34
CA ALA A 118 1.08 -0.38 2.97
C ALA A 118 0.04 -0.95 1.98
N THR A 119 -0.50 -2.13 2.26
CA THR A 119 -1.47 -2.76 1.36
C THR A 119 -2.79 -1.99 1.29
N ASN A 120 -3.20 -1.34 2.37
CA ASN A 120 -4.40 -0.50 2.35
C ASN A 120 -4.19 0.82 1.61
N ILE A 121 -3.00 1.43 1.66
CA ILE A 121 -2.66 2.57 0.79
C ILE A 121 -2.82 2.16 -0.67
N PHE A 122 -2.29 1.00 -1.06
CA PHE A 122 -2.47 0.46 -2.40
C PHE A 122 -3.95 0.33 -2.79
N TYR A 123 -4.76 -0.26 -1.91
CA TYR A 123 -6.19 -0.44 -2.15
C TYR A 123 -6.94 0.88 -2.34
N HIS A 124 -6.71 1.88 -1.48
CA HIS A 124 -7.39 3.17 -1.58
C HIS A 124 -6.99 3.95 -2.84
N VAL A 125 -5.70 3.90 -3.21
CA VAL A 125 -5.23 4.48 -4.47
C VAL A 125 -5.85 3.76 -5.67
N LEU A 126 -5.98 2.43 -5.63
CA LEU A 126 -6.66 1.67 -6.68
C LEU A 126 -8.12 2.11 -6.85
N CYS A 127 -8.83 2.30 -5.73
CA CYS A 127 -10.19 2.81 -5.73
C CYS A 127 -10.26 4.22 -6.34
N LEU A 128 -9.36 5.12 -5.94
CA LEU A 128 -9.28 6.48 -6.47
C LEU A 128 -9.03 6.50 -7.98
N VAL A 129 -8.02 5.77 -8.45
CA VAL A 129 -7.71 5.64 -9.89
C VAL A 129 -8.90 5.09 -10.67
N ASN A 130 -9.62 4.12 -10.10
CA ASN A 130 -10.82 3.58 -10.73
C ASN A 130 -11.97 4.58 -10.81
N VAL A 131 -12.20 5.39 -9.79
CA VAL A 131 -13.22 6.46 -9.80
C VAL A 131 -12.87 7.53 -10.84
N LEU A 132 -11.61 7.98 -10.87
CA LEU A 132 -11.13 8.97 -11.84
C LEU A 132 -11.23 8.45 -13.28
N ALA A 133 -10.86 7.19 -13.51
CA ALA A 133 -10.98 6.57 -14.84
C ALA A 133 -12.43 6.44 -15.31
N LYS A 134 -13.37 6.14 -14.41
CA LYS A 134 -14.81 6.09 -14.73
C LYS A 134 -15.34 7.48 -15.10
N ARG A 135 -15.00 8.52 -14.32
CA ARG A 135 -15.42 9.92 -14.60
C ARG A 135 -14.90 10.40 -15.97
N LYS A 136 -13.66 10.08 -16.32
CA LYS A 136 -13.08 10.44 -17.64
C LYS A 136 -13.83 9.82 -18.82
N ASN A 137 -14.37 8.61 -18.66
CA ASN A 137 -15.15 7.94 -19.70
C ASN A 137 -16.59 8.49 -19.81
N PHE A 138 -17.12 9.07 -18.74
CA PHE A 138 -18.44 9.70 -18.74
C PHE A 138 -18.42 11.06 -19.46
N ILE A 139 -17.38 11.87 -19.26
CA ILE A 139 -17.22 13.20 -19.88
C ILE A 139 -16.93 13.11 -21.41
N LYS A 140 -16.47 11.95 -21.88
CA LYS A 140 -16.17 11.71 -23.31
C LYS A 140 -17.32 11.09 -24.11
N ARG A 141 -18.47 10.85 -23.47
CA ARG A 141 -19.72 10.45 -24.12
C ARG A 141 -20.63 11.66 -24.22
#